data_AF-A0A3D3S3Y0-F1
#
_entry.id   AF-A0A3D3S3Y0-F1
#
_cell.length_a   1.000
_cell.length_b   1.000
_cell.length_c   1.000
_cell.angle_alpha   90.00
_cell.angle_beta   90.00
_cell.angle_gamma   90.00
#
_symmetry.space_group_name_H-M   'P 1'
#
loop_
_entity.id
_entity.type
_entity.pdbx_description
1 polymer ?
#
loop_
_entity_poly.entity_id
_entity_poly.type
_entity_poly.pdbx_seq_one_letter_code
_entity_poly.pdbx_strand_id
1 'polypeptide(L)'
;RERYPQATLVEAELLSGRTHQIRVHAAHLGCPLAGDAKYGDPQAEARLGDIGLRRLFLHAAELEIAPLDGVGARHFSAPLPSALESVLIRLRQQTLTPSPP
;
A
#
# COMPACT_ATOMS: atom_id res chain seq x y z
N ARG A 1 0.89 -2.91 10.92
CA ARG A 1 -0.07 -1.83 10.59
C ARG A 1 0.47 -0.51 11.15
N GLU A 2 0.71 0.48 10.30
CA GLU A 2 1.20 1.81 10.69
C GLU A 2 0.14 2.86 10.28
N ARG A 3 -0.22 3.78 11.18
CA ARG A 3 -1.25 4.79 10.92
C ARG A 3 -0.63 6.17 10.77
N TYR A 4 -1.08 6.91 9.78
CA TYR A 4 -0.75 8.30 9.51
C TYR A 4 -2.03 9.15 9.50
N PRO A 5 -1.96 10.48 9.68
CA PRO A 5 -3.12 11.36 9.67
C PRO A 5 -3.94 11.27 8.39
N GLN A 6 -3.28 10.98 7.25
CA GLN A 6 -3.88 10.98 5.93
C GLN A 6 -4.00 9.58 5.30
N ALA A 7 -3.40 8.54 5.89
CA ALA A 7 -3.33 7.20 5.30
C ALA A 7 -3.01 6.12 6.35
N THR A 8 -3.25 4.85 6.03
CA THR A 8 -2.81 3.72 6.87
C THR A 8 -2.05 2.72 6.01
N LEU A 9 -0.86 2.32 6.46
CA LEU A 9 -0.09 1.24 5.88
C LEU A 9 -0.62 -0.10 6.41
N VAL A 10 -1.09 -0.93 5.48
CA VAL A 10 -1.64 -2.26 5.75
C VAL A 10 -0.91 -3.30 4.92
N GLU A 11 -0.76 -4.48 5.50
CA GLU A 11 -0.40 -5.70 4.78
C GLU A 11 -1.69 -6.41 4.38
N ALA A 12 -1.72 -6.93 3.16
CA ALA A 12 -2.86 -7.64 2.59
C ALA A 12 -2.36 -8.98 2.05
N GLU A 13 -2.94 -10.06 2.56
CA GLU A 13 -2.70 -11.41 2.07
C GLU A 13 -3.80 -11.80 1.07
N LEU A 14 -3.40 -12.38 -0.07
CA LEU A 14 -4.31 -12.79 -1.11
C LEU A 14 -4.73 -14.25 -0.92
N LEU A 15 -5.99 -14.47 -0.55
CA LEU A 15 -6.58 -15.81 -0.51
C LEU A 15 -7.06 -16.30 -1.89
N SER A 16 -7.29 -15.36 -2.83
CA SER A 16 -7.64 -15.66 -4.22
C SER A 16 -7.02 -14.63 -5.17
N GLY A 17 -6.94 -14.97 -6.46
CA GLY A 17 -6.27 -14.17 -7.49
C GLY A 17 -7.19 -13.39 -8.44
N ARG A 18 -8.32 -12.82 -7.97
CA ARG A 18 -9.24 -12.09 -8.87
C ARG A 18 -8.63 -10.76 -9.31
N THR A 19 -8.98 -10.32 -10.52
CA THR A 19 -8.50 -9.04 -11.06
C THR A 19 -8.85 -7.87 -10.14
N HIS A 20 -7.85 -7.05 -9.79
CA HIS A 20 -7.98 -5.88 -8.91
C HIS A 20 -8.54 -6.17 -7.51
N GLN A 21 -8.46 -7.40 -7.02
CA GLN A 21 -9.12 -7.80 -5.77
C GLN A 21 -8.79 -6.87 -4.59
N ILE A 22 -7.53 -6.63 -4.28
CA ILE A 22 -7.14 -5.74 -3.16
C ILE A 22 -7.71 -4.33 -3.36
N ARG A 23 -7.60 -3.79 -4.58
CA ARG A 23 -8.05 -2.43 -4.92
C ARG A 23 -9.56 -2.26 -4.70
N VAL A 24 -10.36 -3.19 -5.22
CA VAL A 24 -11.82 -3.15 -5.10
C VAL A 24 -12.26 -3.37 -3.66
N HIS A 25 -11.65 -4.33 -2.95
CA HIS A 25 -11.98 -4.57 -1.55
C HIS A 25 -11.67 -3.37 -0.65
N ALA A 26 -10.50 -2.74 -0.85
CA ALA A 26 -10.11 -1.55 -0.10
C ALA A 26 -11.09 -0.39 -0.33
N ALA A 27 -11.43 -0.12 -1.60
CA ALA A 27 -12.41 0.90 -1.96
C ALA A 27 -13.82 0.61 -1.41
N HIS A 28 -14.25 -0.66 -1.45
CA HIS A 28 -15.54 -1.08 -0.90
C HIS A 28 -15.64 -0.87 0.62
N LEU A 29 -14.52 -1.01 1.34
CA LEU A 29 -14.43 -0.73 2.78
C LEU A 29 -14.37 0.77 3.12
N GLY A 30 -14.44 1.66 2.12
CA GLY A 30 -14.31 3.10 2.30
C GLY A 30 -12.87 3.60 2.46
N CYS A 31 -11.89 2.73 2.26
CA CYS A 31 -10.46 3.03 2.38
C CYS A 31 -9.74 2.66 1.09
N PRO A 32 -9.96 3.38 -0.02
CA PRO A 32 -9.32 3.05 -1.30
C PRO A 32 -7.80 3.16 -1.21
N LEU A 33 -7.10 2.43 -2.09
CA LEU A 33 -5.65 2.46 -2.12
C LEU A 33 -5.12 3.83 -2.55
N ALA A 34 -4.02 4.24 -1.92
CA ALA A 34 -3.32 5.47 -2.26
C ALA A 34 -2.76 5.41 -3.69
N GLY A 35 -3.05 6.43 -4.51
CA GLY A 35 -2.60 6.50 -5.91
C GLY A 35 -3.37 5.57 -6.87
N ASP A 36 -4.57 5.14 -6.51
CA ASP A 36 -5.46 4.34 -7.37
C ASP A 36 -6.36 5.23 -8.25
N ALA A 37 -5.88 5.59 -9.44
CA ALA A 37 -6.62 6.46 -10.36
C ALA A 37 -8.03 5.97 -10.78
N LYS A 38 -8.41 4.72 -10.49
CA LYS A 38 -9.73 4.15 -10.83
C LYS A 38 -10.71 4.12 -9.66
N TYR A 39 -10.22 3.78 -8.47
CA TYR A 39 -11.06 3.56 -7.28
C TYR A 39 -10.74 4.54 -6.13
N GLY A 40 -9.76 5.41 -6.31
CA GLY A 40 -9.30 6.42 -5.36
C GLY A 40 -10.22 7.63 -5.25
N ASP A 41 -10.02 8.38 -4.17
CA ASP A 41 -10.63 9.69 -3.97
C ASP A 41 -9.70 10.78 -4.55
N PRO A 42 -10.14 11.59 -5.53
CA PRO A 42 -9.32 12.65 -6.13
C PRO A 42 -8.74 13.64 -5.12
N GLN A 43 -9.45 13.93 -4.03
CA GLN A 43 -8.92 14.84 -3.00
C GLN A 43 -7.81 14.18 -2.19
N ALA A 44 -7.96 12.91 -1.84
CA ALA A 44 -6.91 12.14 -1.19
C ALA A 44 -5.69 11.98 -2.11
N GLU A 45 -5.92 11.70 -3.40
CA GLU A 45 -4.85 11.58 -4.38
C GLU A 45 -4.07 12.88 -4.58
N ALA A 46 -4.73 14.03 -4.60
CA ALA A 46 -4.05 15.32 -4.67
C ALA A 46 -3.12 15.53 -3.46
N ARG A 47 -3.62 15.31 -2.23
CA ARG A 47 -2.81 15.41 -1.00
C ARG A 47 -1.63 14.42 -1.00
N LEU A 48 -1.86 13.20 -1.45
CA LEU A 48 -0.83 12.18 -1.57
C LEU A 48 0.16 12.49 -2.72
N GLY A 49 -0.29 13.18 -3.76
CA GLY A 49 0.53 13.70 -4.84
C GLY A 49 1.53 14.75 -4.35
N ASP A 50 1.12 15.63 -3.45
CA ASP A 50 1.97 16.66 -2.84
C ASP A 50 3.12 16.06 -2.02
N ILE A 51 2.90 14.92 -1.37
CA ILE A 51 3.95 14.14 -0.70
C ILE A 51 4.77 13.27 -1.66
N GLY A 52 4.50 13.33 -2.97
CA GLY A 52 5.29 12.66 -4.01
C GLY A 52 4.77 11.29 -4.45
N LEU A 53 3.57 10.88 -4.05
CA LEU A 53 2.98 9.64 -4.55
C LEU A 53 2.47 9.83 -5.98
N ARG A 54 3.16 9.22 -6.96
CA ARG A 54 2.82 9.31 -8.39
C ARG A 54 2.34 7.99 -9.00
N ARG A 55 2.21 6.95 -8.20
CA ARG A 55 1.81 5.60 -8.62
C ARG A 55 0.95 4.95 -7.55
N LEU A 56 0.28 3.87 -7.93
CA LEU A 56 -0.43 3.00 -7.00
C LEU A 56 0.52 2.52 -5.89
N PHE A 57 0.13 2.78 -4.64
CA PHE A 57 0.79 2.26 -3.45
C PHE A 57 0.34 0.81 -3.20
N LEU A 58 0.81 -0.09 -4.06
CA LEU A 58 0.60 -1.53 -3.94
C LEU A 58 1.90 -2.23 -4.34
N HIS A 59 2.42 -3.05 -3.43
CA HIS A 59 3.69 -3.75 -3.59
C HIS A 59 3.54 -5.20 -3.11
N ALA A 60 3.97 -6.15 -3.94
CA ALA A 60 4.04 -7.55 -3.57
C ALA A 60 5.36 -7.76 -2.81
N ALA A 61 5.31 -7.64 -1.48
CA ALA A 61 6.50 -7.71 -0.63
C ALA A 61 7.02 -9.13 -0.46
N GLU A 62 6.11 -10.11 -0.38
CA GLU A 62 6.43 -11.51 -0.14
C GLU A 62 5.60 -12.40 -1.07
N LEU A 63 6.19 -13.52 -1.48
CA LEU A 63 5.55 -14.53 -2.29
C LEU A 63 6.05 -15.90 -1.84
N GLU A 64 5.13 -16.73 -1.36
CA GLU A 64 5.39 -18.12 -1.04
C GLU A 64 4.75 -19.01 -2.10
N ILE A 65 5.53 -19.92 -2.68
CA ILE A 65 5.07 -20.88 -3.69
C ILE A 65 5.35 -22.29 -3.19
N ALA A 66 4.29 -23.05 -3.01
CA ALA A 66 4.39 -24.49 -2.79
C ALA A 66 4.97 -25.17 -4.05
N PRO A 67 6.01 -26.02 -3.91
CA PRO A 67 6.56 -26.76 -5.03
C PRO A 67 5.55 -27.76 -5.60
N LEU A 68 5.65 -28.00 -6.91
CA LEU A 68 4.89 -29.07 -7.58
C LEU A 68 5.44 -30.46 -7.25
N ASP A 69 6.72 -30.56 -6.84
CA ASP A 69 7.44 -31.79 -6.53
C ASP A 69 7.43 -32.15 -5.03
N GLY A 70 6.76 -31.34 -4.20
CA GLY A 70 6.64 -31.55 -2.76
C GLY A 70 7.88 -31.17 -1.93
N VAL A 71 8.92 -30.59 -2.54
CA VAL A 71 10.18 -30.28 -1.83
C VAL A 71 10.20 -28.84 -1.32
N GLY A 72 9.59 -28.60 -0.15
CA GLY A 72 9.72 -27.37 0.66
C GLY A 72 9.24 -26.05 0.01
N ALA A 73 8.40 -25.28 0.70
CA ALA A 73 7.93 -23.99 0.18
C ALA A 73 9.09 -23.07 -0.24
N ARG A 74 8.98 -22.47 -1.43
CA ARG A 74 9.93 -21.45 -1.90
C ARG A 74 9.41 -20.08 -1.50
N HIS A 75 10.22 -19.37 -0.73
CA HIS A 75 9.90 -18.02 -0.29
C HIS A 75 10.71 -16.99 -1.07
N PHE A 76 10.03 -15.97 -1.57
CA PHE A 76 10.61 -14.84 -2.27
C PHE A 76 10.21 -13.55 -1.55
N SER A 77 11.16 -12.65 -1.34
CA SER A 77 10.89 -11.32 -0.81
C SER A 77 11.39 -10.26 -1.78
N ALA A 78 10.65 -9.16 -1.87
CA ALA A 78 11.00 -8.00 -2.66
C ALA A 78 10.99 -6.76 -1.75
N PRO A 79 12.13 -6.06 -1.59
CA PRO A 79 12.18 -4.86 -0.78
C PRO A 79 11.23 -3.79 -1.34
N LEU A 80 10.75 -2.92 -0.46
CA LEU A 80 9.86 -1.83 -0.86
C LEU A 80 10.62 -0.91 -1.83
N PRO A 81 10.05 -0.55 -2.99
CA PRO A 81 10.70 0.37 -3.90
C PRO A 81 10.99 1.72 -3.24
N SER A 82 12.16 2.29 -3.50
CA SER A 82 12.61 3.57 -2.93
C SER A 82 11.61 4.73 -3.11
N ALA A 83 10.85 4.71 -4.21
CA ALA A 83 9.77 5.66 -4.45
C ALA A 83 8.63 5.58 -3.42
N LEU A 84 8.26 4.37 -2.98
CA LEU A 84 7.23 4.16 -1.96
C LEU A 84 7.81 4.38 -0.55
N GLU A 85 9.06 3.98 -0.31
CA GLU A 85 9.77 4.30 0.95
C GLU A 85 9.83 5.81 1.21
N SER A 86 10.16 6.59 0.19
CA SER A 86 10.22 8.06 0.28
C SER A 86 8.88 8.67 0.70
N VAL A 87 7.76 8.10 0.25
CA VAL A 87 6.40 8.52 0.63
C VAL A 87 6.14 8.20 2.10
N LEU A 88 6.52 7.00 2.57
CA LEU A 88 6.37 6.63 3.98
C LEU A 88 7.21 7.53 4.89
N ILE A 89 8.43 7.88 4.49
CA ILE A 89 9.29 8.81 5.24
C ILE A 89 8.60 10.17 5.41
N ARG A 90 8.01 10.70 4.34
CA ARG A 90 7.28 11.99 4.37
C ARG A 90 6.01 11.91 5.22
N LEU A 91 5.26 10.81 5.14
CA LEU A 91 4.08 10.57 5.99
C LEU A 91 4.45 10.52 7.48
N ARG A 92 5.59 9.90 7.82
CA ARG A 92 6.12 9.86 9.20
C ARG A 92 6.53 11.24 9.71
N GLN A 93 7.06 12.10 8.85
CA GLN A 93 7.42 13.47 9.26
C GLN A 93 6.17 14.31 9.57
N GLN A 94 5.05 14.07 8.87
CA GLN A 94 3.78 14.73 9.16
C GLN A 94 3.14 14.26 10.47
N THR A 95 3.30 12.98 10.86
CA THR A 95 2.87 12.51 12.20
C THR A 95 3.60 13.19 13.35
N LEU A 96 4.82 13.67 13.12
CA LEU A 96 5.68 14.29 14.14
C LEU A 96 5.45 15.80 14.29
N THR A 97 4.58 16.40 13.48
CA THR A 97 4.19 17.82 13.64
C THR A 97 2.92 17.86 14.50
N PRO A 98 3.00 18.17 15.82
CA PRO A 98 1.79 18.38 16.59
C PRO A 98 1.03 19.58 16.01
N SER A 99 -0.29 19.42 15.86
CA SER A 99 -1.21 20.53 15.55
C SER A 99 -0.95 21.69 16.53
N PRO A 100 -0.89 22.96 16.07
CA PRO A 100 -0.95 24.10 17.00
C PRO A 100 -2.31 24.10 17.74
N PRO A 101 -2.37 24.71 18.93
CA PRO A 101 -3.48 24.59 19.89
C PRO A 101 -4.80 25.18 19.39
#